data_AF-A0A5J9SH88-F1
#
_entry.id   AF-A0A5J9SH88-F1
#
_cell.length_a   1.000
_cell.length_b   1.000
_cell.length_c   1.000
_cell.angle_alpha   90.00
_cell.angle_beta   90.00
_cell.angle_gamma   90.00
#
_symmetry.space_group_name_H-M   'P 1'
#
loop_
_entity.id
_entity.type
_entity.pdbx_description
1 polymer ?
#
loop_
_entity_poly.entity_id
_entity_poly.type
_entity_poly.pdbx_seq_one_letter_code
_entity_poly.pdbx_strand_id
1 'polypeptide(L)'
;MAFYYKFTFASVYATYSERGEISDASCLTNGYLDTSLDWVPGMKLMRLKDMPAFCRTTDPDDVMVDVTLEQMKSAVGSKAIILNTFYEIEKDLCTHSQ
;
A
#
# COMPACT_ATOMS: atom_id res chain seq x y z
N MET A 1 -12.18 -1.00 -8.42
CA MET A 1 -11.57 -1.95 -7.45
C MET A 1 -10.06 -2.13 -7.60
N ALA A 2 -9.51 -2.70 -8.68
CA ALA A 2 -8.08 -3.05 -8.75
C ALA A 2 -7.10 -1.86 -8.67
N PHE A 3 -7.45 -0.70 -9.24
CA PHE A 3 -6.59 0.50 -9.20
C PHE A 3 -6.53 1.15 -7.80
N TYR A 4 -7.64 1.11 -7.06
CA TYR A 4 -7.71 1.59 -5.68
C TYR A 4 -6.82 0.77 -4.74
N TYR A 5 -6.92 -0.56 -4.87
CA TYR A 5 -6.06 -1.49 -4.15
C TYR A 5 -4.58 -1.18 -4.43
N LYS A 6 -4.18 -1.01 -5.71
CA LYS A 6 -2.81 -0.65 -6.06
C LYS A 6 -2.33 0.66 -5.44
N PHE A 7 -3.16 1.71 -5.44
CA PHE A 7 -2.75 3.02 -4.94
C PHE A 7 -2.49 3.02 -3.43
N THR A 8 -3.36 2.40 -2.63
CA THR A 8 -3.19 2.32 -1.18
C THR A 8 -2.02 1.40 -0.79
N PHE A 9 -1.78 0.30 -1.50
CA PHE A 9 -0.64 -0.56 -1.19
C PHE A 9 0.70 0.02 -1.63
N ALA A 10 0.71 0.85 -2.67
CA ALA A 10 1.90 1.59 -3.08
C ALA A 10 2.35 2.59 -2.01
N SER A 11 1.42 3.35 -1.42
CA SER A 11 1.74 4.31 -0.36
C SER A 11 2.22 3.61 0.91
N VAL A 12 1.62 2.48 1.24
CA VAL A 12 2.05 1.61 2.34
C VAL A 12 3.45 1.07 2.07
N TYR A 13 3.72 0.53 0.89
CA TYR A 13 5.05 0.04 0.50
C TYR A 13 6.13 1.13 0.55
N ALA A 14 5.83 2.33 0.01
CA ALA A 14 6.77 3.46 0.07
C ALA A 14 7.11 3.84 1.51
N THR A 15 6.11 3.87 2.40
CA THR A 15 6.33 4.13 3.83
C THR A 15 7.22 3.06 4.48
N TYR A 16 7.02 1.79 4.13
CA TYR A 16 7.86 0.70 4.62
C TYR A 16 9.30 0.75 4.09
N SER A 17 9.48 1.10 2.82
CA SER A 17 10.79 1.31 2.21
C SER A 17 11.54 2.46 2.88
N GLU A 18 10.85 3.57 3.18
CA GLU A 18 11.44 4.72 3.88
C GLU A 18 11.82 4.39 5.33
N ARG A 19 11.04 3.55 6.01
CA ARG A 19 11.35 3.06 7.37
C ARG A 19 12.45 2.00 7.39
N GLY A 20 12.82 1.44 6.23
CA GLY A 20 13.81 0.38 6.11
C GLY A 20 13.36 -0.94 6.74
N GLU A 21 12.06 -1.17 6.91
CA GLU A 21 11.51 -2.34 7.62
C GLU A 21 11.33 -3.57 6.70
N ILE A 22 11.41 -3.42 5.38
CA ILE A 22 11.46 -4.53 4.41
C ILE A 22 12.94 -4.83 4.14
N SER A 23 13.65 -5.32 5.16
CA SER A 23 15.11 -5.35 5.14
C SER A 23 15.72 -6.71 4.80
N ASP A 24 14.99 -7.82 4.96
CA ASP A 24 15.59 -9.16 4.85
C ASP A 24 14.56 -10.29 4.69
N ALA A 25 14.95 -11.41 4.05
CA ALA A 25 14.11 -12.60 3.85
C ALA A 25 13.59 -13.21 5.16
N SER A 26 14.26 -12.97 6.29
CA SER A 26 13.77 -13.34 7.62
C SER A 26 12.41 -12.74 7.97
N CYS A 27 11.99 -11.65 7.32
CA CYS A 27 10.66 -11.04 7.49
C CYS A 27 9.51 -12.00 7.15
N LEU A 28 9.76 -13.02 6.31
CA LEU A 28 8.77 -14.02 5.91
C LEU A 28 8.49 -15.05 7.03
N THR A 29 9.40 -15.19 7.99
CA THR A 29 9.36 -16.26 9.00
C THR A 29 9.41 -15.76 10.45
N ASN A 30 9.81 -14.50 10.67
CA ASN A 30 9.97 -13.90 12.01
C ASN A 30 8.68 -13.27 12.60
N GLY A 31 7.54 -13.43 11.93
CA GLY A 31 6.26 -12.85 12.35
C GLY A 31 6.05 -11.39 11.94
N TYR A 32 6.98 -10.77 11.23
CA TYR A 32 6.84 -9.39 10.74
C TYR A 32 5.61 -9.20 9.85
N LEU A 33 5.24 -10.21 9.06
CA LEU A 33 4.04 -10.15 8.22
C LEU A 33 2.72 -10.13 9.02
N ASP A 34 2.73 -10.45 10.32
CA ASP A 34 1.56 -10.33 11.19
C ASP A 34 1.35 -8.91 11.75
N THR A 35 2.26 -7.98 11.44
CA THR A 35 2.17 -6.57 11.85
C THR A 35 0.88 -5.93 11.33
N SER A 36 0.17 -5.25 12.24
CA SER A 36 -1.06 -4.50 11.96
C SER A 36 -0.78 -3.23 11.15
N LEU A 37 -1.72 -2.86 10.27
CA LEU A 37 -1.71 -1.60 9.50
C LEU A 37 -2.62 -0.54 10.12
N ASP A 38 -2.70 -0.53 11.45
CA ASP A 38 -3.48 0.41 12.27
C ASP A 38 -3.05 1.88 12.13
N TRP A 39 -1.80 2.11 11.71
CA TRP A 39 -1.27 3.44 11.41
C TRP A 39 -1.77 4.01 10.07
N VAL A 40 -2.33 3.19 9.17
CA VAL A 40 -2.91 3.68 7.89
C VAL A 40 -4.41 3.94 8.09
N PRO A 41 -4.89 5.16 7.82
CA PRO A 41 -6.33 5.45 7.84
C PRO A 41 -7.10 4.43 7.00
N GLY A 42 -8.23 3.93 7.52
CA GLY A 42 -9.09 2.95 6.84
C GLY A 42 -8.53 1.54 6.64
N MET A 43 -7.35 1.19 7.17
CA MET A 43 -6.78 -0.17 7.07
C MET A 43 -6.57 -0.89 8.40
N LYS A 44 -7.22 -0.42 9.48
CA LYS A 44 -7.03 -0.92 10.86
C LYS A 44 -7.31 -2.42 11.08
N LEU A 45 -7.93 -3.10 10.12
CA LEU A 45 -8.24 -4.53 10.19
C LEU A 45 -7.32 -5.40 9.32
N MET A 46 -6.39 -4.79 8.57
CA MET A 46 -5.44 -5.52 7.73
C MET A 46 -4.06 -5.65 8.40
N ARG A 47 -3.38 -6.75 8.07
CA ARG A 47 -1.97 -6.98 8.40
C ARG A 47 -1.12 -6.94 7.15
N LEU A 48 0.20 -6.86 7.33
CA LEU A 48 1.15 -6.86 6.22
C LEU A 48 1.04 -8.10 5.32
N LYS A 49 0.72 -9.29 5.86
CA LYS A 49 0.48 -10.50 5.05
C LYS A 49 -0.76 -10.43 4.16
N ASP A 50 -1.72 -9.58 4.51
CA ASP A 50 -2.95 -9.40 3.74
C ASP A 50 -2.69 -8.49 2.51
N MET A 51 -1.49 -7.91 2.39
CA MET A 51 -1.05 -7.12 1.23
C MET A 51 -0.75 -8.01 0.00
N PRO A 52 -0.87 -7.44 -1.21
CA PRO A 52 -0.43 -8.10 -2.43
C PRO A 52 1.02 -8.60 -2.36
N ALA A 53 1.33 -9.64 -3.12
CA ALA A 53 2.64 -10.30 -3.10
C ALA A 53 3.80 -9.35 -3.45
N PHE A 54 3.57 -8.36 -4.32
CA PHE A 54 4.61 -7.39 -4.70
C PHE A 54 5.07 -6.51 -3.53
N CYS A 55 4.27 -6.37 -2.45
CA CYS A 55 4.69 -5.64 -1.26
C CYS A 55 5.65 -6.44 -0.35
N ARG A 56 5.92 -7.70 -0.68
CA ARG A 56 6.69 -8.66 0.13
C ARG A 56 8.04 -9.02 -0.50
N THR A 57 8.54 -8.18 -1.41
CA THR A 57 9.85 -8.35 -2.03
C THR A 57 10.88 -7.44 -1.36
N THR A 58 12.11 -7.93 -1.23
CA THR A 58 13.29 -7.13 -0.83
C THR A 58 14.15 -6.78 -2.04
N ASP A 59 13.73 -7.19 -3.24
CA ASP A 59 14.44 -6.91 -4.47
C ASP A 59 14.21 -5.43 -4.86
N PRO A 60 15.26 -4.59 -4.81
CA PRO A 60 15.13 -3.18 -5.20
C PRO A 60 14.85 -3.01 -6.69
N ASP A 61 15.10 -4.02 -7.53
CA ASP A 61 14.88 -4.03 -8.97
C ASP A 61 13.59 -4.79 -9.35
N ASP A 62 12.67 -5.01 -8.40
CA ASP A 62 11.40 -5.68 -8.66
C ASP A 62 10.52 -4.83 -9.60
N VAL A 63 10.31 -5.33 -10.81
CA VAL A 63 9.54 -4.65 -11.87
C VAL A 63 8.12 -4.29 -11.42
N MET A 64 7.47 -5.11 -10.59
CA MET A 64 6.11 -4.83 -10.12
C MET A 64 6.09 -3.70 -9.10
N VAL A 65 7.12 -3.59 -8.26
CA VAL A 65 7.31 -2.45 -7.36
C VAL A 65 7.53 -1.17 -8.17
N ASP A 66 8.46 -1.18 -9.12
CA ASP A 66 8.79 -0.01 -9.93
C ASP A 66 7.60 0.54 -10.71
N VAL A 67 6.91 -0.33 -11.45
CA VAL A 67 5.71 0.06 -12.21
C VAL A 67 4.63 0.62 -11.28
N THR A 68 4.48 0.07 -10.08
CA THR A 68 3.48 0.53 -9.11
C THR A 68 3.85 1.91 -8.55
N LEU A 69 5.12 2.17 -8.25
CA LEU A 69 5.61 3.47 -7.79
C LEU A 69 5.45 4.55 -8.88
N GLU A 70 5.75 4.23 -10.14
CA GLU A 70 5.54 5.15 -11.27
C GLU A 70 4.06 5.50 -11.48
N GLN A 71 3.18 4.50 -11.39
CA GLN A 71 1.73 4.71 -11.45
C GLN A 71 1.25 5.62 -10.32
N MET A 72 1.79 5.43 -9.11
CA MET A 72 1.46 6.26 -7.96
C MET A 72 1.90 7.71 -8.15
N LYS A 73 3.14 7.96 -8.60
CA LYS A 73 3.64 9.31 -8.91
C LYS A 73 2.72 10.00 -9.94
N SER A 74 2.34 9.27 -10.98
CA SER A 74 1.43 9.77 -12.02
C SER A 74 0.04 10.09 -11.47
N ALA A 75 -0.50 9.24 -10.58
CA ALA A 75 -1.79 9.46 -9.94
C ALA A 75 -1.78 10.67 -8.99
N VAL A 76 -0.73 10.83 -8.17
CA VAL A 76 -0.54 12.00 -7.29
C VAL A 76 -0.45 13.31 -8.09
N GLY A 77 0.18 13.29 -9.27
CA GLY A 77 0.25 14.43 -10.17
C GLY A 77 -1.02 14.70 -11.01
N SER A 78 -2.03 13.83 -10.91
CA SER A 78 -3.24 13.93 -11.74
C SER A 78 -4.23 14.97 -11.19
N LYS A 79 -5.03 15.56 -12.08
CA LYS A 79 -6.10 16.50 -11.68
C LYS A 79 -7.33 15.80 -11.08
N ALA A 80 -7.52 14.52 -11.41
CA ALA A 80 -8.62 13.70 -10.94
C ALA A 80 -8.31 12.22 -11.15
N ILE A 81 -8.79 11.37 -10.24
CA ILE A 81 -8.69 9.91 -10.31
C ILE A 81 -10.12 9.35 -10.32
N ILE A 82 -10.46 8.55 -11.33
CA ILE A 82 -11.75 7.85 -11.38
C ILE A 82 -11.57 6.48 -10.74
N LEU A 83 -12.27 6.26 -9.63
CA LEU A 83 -12.29 5.00 -8.91
C LEU A 83 -13.64 4.33 -9.14
N ASN A 84 -13.62 3.11 -9.68
CA ASN A 84 -14.82 2.28 -9.72
C ASN A 84 -15.05 1.67 -8.32
N THR A 85 -15.75 2.44 -7.50
CA THR A 85 -16.02 2.24 -6.07
C THR A 85 -17.31 3.00 -5.71
N PHE A 86 -17.79 2.87 -4.48
CA PHE A 86 -18.91 3.66 -3.97
C PHE A 86 -18.65 4.13 -2.53
N TYR A 87 -19.23 5.28 -2.17
CA TYR A 87 -18.89 6.04 -0.97
C TYR A 87 -19.00 5.22 0.32
N GLU A 88 -20.00 4.34 0.44
CA GLU A 88 -20.20 3.55 1.65
C GLU A 88 -19.03 2.61 1.99
N ILE A 89 -18.23 2.20 1.01
CA ILE A 89 -17.02 1.38 1.22
C ILE A 89 -15.81 2.24 1.60
N GLU A 90 -15.75 3.49 1.16
CA GLU A 90 -14.58 4.38 1.31
C GLU A 90 -14.76 5.48 2.35
N LYS A 91 -15.93 5.58 2.98
CA LYS A 91 -16.23 6.65 3.94
C LYS A 91 -15.19 6.77 5.06
N ASP A 92 -14.63 5.65 5.52
CA ASP A 92 -13.61 5.61 6.59
C ASP A 92 -12.23 6.10 6.12
N LEU A 93 -12.04 6.22 4.80
CA LEU A 93 -10.83 6.72 4.13
C LEU A 93 -10.98 8.19 3.73
N CYS A 94 -12.18 8.63 3.35
CA CYS A 94 -12.45 10.01 2.94
C CYS A 94 -12.64 11.00 4.10
N THR A 95 -12.59 10.57 5.37
CA THR A 95 -12.99 11.41 6.51
C THR A 95 -11.99 12.48 6.99
N HIS A 96 -10.84 12.73 6.36
CA HIS A 96 -9.92 13.80 6.79
C HIS A 96 -9.49 14.70 5.62
N SER A 97 -10.41 15.51 5.13
CA SER A 97 -10.11 16.67 4.28
C SER A 97 -11.11 17.80 4.57
N GLN A 98 -10.89 18.49 5.68
CA GLN A 98 -11.36 19.87 5.88
C GLN A 98 -10.16 20.73 6.23
#